data_AF-A0A7Y3JTF4-F1
#
_entry.id   AF-A0A7Y3JTF4-F1
#
_cell.length_a   1.000
_cell.length_b   1.000
_cell.length_c   1.000
_cell.angle_alpha   90.00
_cell.angle_beta   90.00
_cell.angle_gamma   90.00
#
_symmetry.space_group_name_H-M   'P 1'
#
loop_
_entity.id
_entity.type
_entity.pdbx_description
1 polymer ?
#
loop_
_entity_poly.entity_id
_entity_poly.type
_entity_poly.pdbx_seq_one_letter_code
_entity_poly.pdbx_strand_id
1 'polypeptide(L)'
;MNGDVPIGQLFSQLVDDGKRYARAEVDFYKAKAADKAEPVKKAAIFGGVAVTLALSAVTALLVGLILALETLVGPLAATLIVVFATLAIAGLLGWMAYKQVAEAKR
;
A
#
# COMPACT_ATOMS: atom_id res chain seq x y z
N MET A 1 35.97 -8.03 56.26
CA MET A 1 35.14 -7.47 55.17
C MET A 1 35.95 -6.39 54.51
N ASN A 2 36.46 -6.62 53.30
CA ASN A 2 36.93 -5.66 52.30
C ASN A 2 37.74 -6.44 51.26
N GLY A 3 37.09 -6.81 50.16
CA GLY A 3 37.74 -7.33 48.97
C GLY A 3 37.51 -6.32 47.87
N ASP A 4 38.52 -5.49 47.61
CA ASP A 4 38.48 -4.50 46.53
C ASP A 4 38.21 -5.22 45.21
N VAL A 5 37.11 -4.84 44.54
CA VAL A 5 36.74 -5.44 43.26
C VAL A 5 37.89 -5.18 42.29
N PRO A 6 38.57 -6.23 41.78
CA PRO A 6 39.73 -6.04 40.91
C PRO A 6 39.31 -5.24 39.67
N ILE A 7 40.11 -4.25 39.27
CA ILE A 7 39.81 -3.31 38.19
C ILE A 7 39.42 -4.04 36.88
N GLY A 8 39.97 -5.24 36.64
CA GLY A 8 39.57 -6.09 35.51
C GLY A 8 38.11 -6.55 35.54
N GLN A 9 37.51 -6.76 36.71
CA GLN A 9 36.09 -7.09 36.85
C GLN A 9 35.19 -5.88 36.56
N LEU A 10 35.59 -4.68 36.97
CA LEU A 10 34.87 -3.44 36.63
C LEU A 10 34.90 -3.19 35.11
N PHE A 11 36.05 -3.44 34.48
CA PHE A 11 36.20 -3.32 33.03
C PHE A 11 35.35 -4.35 32.28
N SER A 12 35.33 -5.60 32.76
CA SER A 12 34.46 -6.65 32.21
C SER A 12 32.98 -6.29 32.34
N GLN A 13 32.57 -5.76 33.51
CA GLN A 13 31.19 -5.30 33.73
C GLN A 13 30.84 -4.14 32.80
N LEU A 14 31.74 -3.17 32.60
CA LEU A 14 31.49 -2.03 31.70
C LEU A 14 31.33 -2.48 30.23
N VAL A 15 32.14 -3.45 29.79
CA VAL A 15 32.05 -4.03 28.44
C VAL A 15 30.77 -4.84 28.27
N ASP A 16 30.38 -5.62 29.29
CA ASP A 16 29.15 -6.39 29.27
C ASP A 16 27.91 -5.49 29.29
N ASP A 17 27.91 -4.43 30.10
CA ASP A 17 26.84 -3.44 30.13
C ASP A 17 26.75 -2.66 28.82
N GLY A 18 27.88 -2.29 28.21
CA GLY A 18 27.93 -1.67 26.88
C GLY A 18 27.37 -2.58 25.78
N LYS A 19 27.68 -3.89 25.81
CA LYS A 19 27.09 -4.87 24.88
C LYS A 19 25.58 -5.03 25.11
N ARG A 20 25.12 -5.03 26.36
CA ARG A 20 23.70 -5.13 26.69
C ARG A 20 22.94 -3.89 26.21
N TYR A 21 23.52 -2.71 26.39
CA TYR A 21 22.96 -1.45 25.89
C TYR A 21 22.86 -1.46 24.36
N ALA A 22 23.93 -1.84 23.65
CA ALA A 22 23.92 -1.94 22.20
C ALA A 22 22.86 -2.92 21.67
N ARG A 23 22.66 -4.07 22.34
CA ARG A 23 21.59 -5.02 21.99
C ARG A 23 20.21 -4.44 22.22
N ALA A 24 20.00 -3.77 23.35
CA ALA A 24 18.72 -3.13 23.67
C ALA A 24 18.33 -2.05 22.66
N GLU A 25 19.30 -1.27 22.19
CA GLU A 25 19.09 -0.25 21.16
C GLU A 25 18.68 -0.89 19.81
N VAL A 26 19.37 -1.96 19.40
CA VAL A 26 19.02 -2.72 18.18
C VAL A 26 17.63 -3.32 18.29
N ASP A 27 17.29 -3.92 19.43
CA ASP A 27 15.98 -4.52 19.67
C ASP A 27 14.87 -3.45 19.70
N PHE A 28 15.15 -2.26 20.25
CA PHE A 28 14.23 -1.12 20.22
C PHE A 28 13.97 -0.63 18.79
N TYR A 29 15.00 -0.45 17.97
CA TYR A 29 14.84 -0.07 16.56
C TYR A 29 14.10 -1.14 15.76
N LYS A 30 14.38 -2.42 16.03
CA LYS A 30 13.69 -3.55 15.40
C LYS A 30 12.20 -3.58 15.77
N ALA A 31 11.88 -3.39 17.05
CA ALA A 31 10.50 -3.29 17.52
C ALA A 31 9.78 -2.09 16.90
N LYS A 32 10.41 -0.90 16.88
CA LYS A 32 9.85 0.31 16.27
C LYS A 32 9.63 0.16 14.76
N ALA A 33 10.52 -0.55 14.07
CA ALA A 33 10.36 -0.87 12.65
C ALA A 33 9.22 -1.86 12.42
N ALA A 34 9.11 -2.90 13.24
CA ALA A 34 8.03 -3.88 13.16
C ALA A 34 6.65 -3.26 13.45
N ASP A 35 6.57 -2.40 14.46
CA ASP A 35 5.36 -1.71 14.89
C ASP A 35 4.86 -0.72 13.82
N LYS A 36 5.77 -0.07 13.08
CA LYS A 36 5.42 0.73 11.90
C LYS A 36 5.07 -0.11 10.67
N ALA A 37 5.60 -1.31 10.54
CA ALA A 37 5.38 -2.17 9.38
C ALA A 37 4.04 -2.90 9.43
N GLU A 38 3.55 -3.27 10.62
CA GLU A 38 2.27 -3.97 10.79
C GLU A 38 1.04 -3.20 10.24
N PRO A 39 0.84 -1.90 10.54
CA PRO A 39 -0.29 -1.15 9.99
C PRO A 39 -0.15 -0.94 8.48
N VAL A 40 1.07 -0.77 7.95
CA VAL A 40 1.32 -0.67 6.50
C VAL A 40 0.95 -1.97 5.79
N LYS A 41 1.29 -3.13 6.36
CA LYS A 41 0.92 -4.44 5.83
C LYS A 41 -0.61 -4.61 5.79
N LYS A 42 -1.30 -4.29 6.89
CA LYS A 42 -2.76 -4.37 6.95
C LYS A 42 -3.39 -3.42 5.93
N ALA A 43 -2.94 -2.16 5.86
CA ALA A 43 -3.41 -1.18 4.90
C ALA A 43 -3.18 -1.64 3.44
N ALA A 44 -2.04 -2.25 3.13
CA ALA A 44 -1.75 -2.80 1.81
C ALA A 44 -2.68 -3.96 1.43
N ILE A 45 -2.98 -4.87 2.38
CA ILE A 45 -3.91 -5.98 2.14
C ILE A 45 -5.32 -5.45 1.91
N PHE A 46 -5.84 -4.63 2.82
CA PHE A 46 -7.18 -4.05 2.68
C PHE A 46 -7.30 -3.17 1.43
N GLY A 47 -6.29 -2.35 1.16
CA GLY A 47 -6.22 -1.53 -0.06
C GLY A 47 -6.18 -2.38 -1.33
N GLY A 48 -5.38 -3.44 -1.36
CA GLY A 48 -5.30 -4.36 -2.50
C GLY A 48 -6.61 -5.10 -2.76
N VAL A 49 -7.28 -5.58 -1.70
CA VAL A 49 -8.60 -6.21 -1.79
C VAL A 49 -9.64 -5.20 -2.29
N ALA A 50 -9.65 -3.98 -1.75
CA ALA A 50 -10.58 -2.93 -2.17
C ALA A 50 -10.40 -2.54 -3.64
N VAL A 51 -9.15 -2.37 -4.11
CA VAL A 51 -8.86 -2.06 -5.52
C VAL A 51 -9.29 -3.20 -6.43
N THR A 52 -9.00 -4.45 -6.06
CA THR A 52 -9.43 -5.61 -6.83
C THR A 52 -10.96 -5.66 -6.94
N LEU A 53 -11.67 -5.50 -5.82
CA LEU A 53 -13.13 -5.50 -5.80
C LEU A 53 -13.72 -4.33 -6.62
N ALA A 54 -13.11 -3.14 -6.55
CA ALA A 54 -13.54 -2.00 -7.34
C ALA A 54 -13.39 -2.27 -8.85
N LEU A 55 -12.26 -2.85 -9.28
CA LEU A 55 -12.06 -3.23 -10.69
C LEU A 55 -13.04 -4.32 -11.14
N SER A 56 -13.29 -5.32 -10.29
CA SER A 56 -14.30 -6.35 -10.57
C SER A 56 -15.71 -5.76 -10.67
N ALA A 57 -16.07 -4.82 -9.79
CA ALA A 57 -17.37 -4.16 -9.81
C ALA A 57 -17.57 -3.32 -11.08
N VAL A 58 -16.55 -2.55 -11.49
CA VAL A 58 -16.60 -1.81 -12.76
C VAL A 58 -16.82 -2.77 -13.92
N THR A 59 -16.06 -3.86 -13.99
CA THR A 59 -16.21 -4.86 -15.06
C THR A 59 -17.61 -5.47 -15.07
N ALA A 60 -18.14 -5.86 -13.92
CA ALA A 60 -19.49 -6.41 -13.79
C ALA A 60 -20.57 -5.38 -14.20
N LEU A 61 -20.39 -4.10 -13.86
CA LEU A 61 -21.30 -3.03 -14.22
C LEU A 61 -21.32 -2.82 -15.75
N LEU A 62 -20.16 -2.87 -16.40
CA LEU A 62 -20.07 -2.78 -17.86
C LEU A 62 -20.75 -3.97 -18.54
N VAL A 63 -20.55 -5.19 -18.04
CA VAL A 63 -21.25 -6.38 -18.54
C VAL A 63 -22.75 -6.24 -18.35
N GLY A 64 -23.22 -5.83 -17.17
CA GLY A 64 -24.64 -5.60 -16.91
C GLY A 64 -25.25 -4.53 -17.82
N LEU A 65 -24.50 -3.46 -18.11
CA LEU A 65 -24.92 -2.41 -19.03
C LEU A 65 -25.05 -2.92 -20.47
N ILE A 66 -24.10 -3.76 -20.92
CA ILE A 66 -24.17 -4.39 -22.24
C ILE A 66 -25.42 -5.27 -22.33
N LEU A 67 -25.66 -6.13 -21.34
CA LEU A 67 -26.84 -7.02 -21.32
C LEU A 67 -28.15 -6.24 -21.30
N ALA A 68 -28.21 -5.12 -20.59
CA ALA A 68 -29.38 -4.25 -20.59
C ALA A 68 -29.62 -3.63 -21.97
N LEU A 69 -28.57 -3.08 -22.61
CA LEU A 69 -28.67 -2.47 -23.94
C LEU A 69 -28.92 -3.49 -25.05
N GLU A 70 -28.43 -4.71 -24.89
CA GLU A 70 -28.62 -5.82 -25.83
C GLU A 70 -30.10 -6.04 -26.13
N THR A 71 -30.98 -5.88 -25.13
CA THR A 71 -32.43 -6.03 -25.30
C THR A 71 -33.07 -4.99 -26.22
N LEU A 72 -32.41 -3.84 -26.47
CA LEU A 72 -32.93 -2.74 -27.29
C LEU A 72 -32.29 -2.69 -28.68
N VAL A 73 -30.96 -2.84 -28.76
CA VAL A 73 -30.19 -2.56 -30.00
C VAL A 73 -29.47 -3.80 -30.54
N GLY A 74 -29.59 -4.93 -29.85
CA GLY A 74 -28.89 -6.18 -30.17
C GLY A 74 -27.44 -6.22 -29.66
N PRO A 75 -26.80 -7.41 -29.69
CA PRO A 75 -25.57 -7.67 -28.93
C PRO A 75 -24.36 -6.88 -29.44
N LEU A 76 -24.20 -6.81 -30.77
CA LEU A 76 -23.05 -6.13 -31.37
C LEU A 76 -23.13 -4.60 -31.22
N ALA A 77 -24.32 -4.01 -31.36
CA ALA A 77 -24.48 -2.57 -31.19
C ALA A 77 -24.30 -2.17 -29.72
N ALA A 78 -24.84 -2.96 -28.78
CA ALA A 78 -24.69 -2.73 -27.34
C ALA A 78 -23.22 -2.69 -26.90
N THR A 79 -22.43 -3.69 -27.32
CA THR A 79 -21.00 -3.77 -26.98
C THR A 79 -20.22 -2.57 -27.54
N LEU A 80 -20.44 -2.19 -28.81
CA LEU A 80 -19.78 -1.04 -29.40
C LEU A 80 -20.11 0.25 -28.66
N ILE A 81 -21.39 0.51 -28.36
CA ILE A 81 -21.82 1.71 -27.65
C ILE A 81 -21.14 1.81 -26.28
N VAL A 82 -21.16 0.73 -25.49
CA VAL A 82 -20.58 0.73 -24.15
C VAL A 82 -19.07 0.92 -24.21
N VAL A 83 -18.36 0.28 -25.15
CA VAL A 83 -16.90 0.42 -25.32
C VAL A 83 -16.53 1.85 -25.70
N PHE A 84 -17.19 2.46 -26.68
CA PHE A 84 -16.88 3.84 -27.07
C PHE A 84 -17.20 4.84 -25.97
N ALA A 85 -18.31 4.67 -25.26
CA ALA A 85 -18.67 5.53 -24.13
C ALA A 85 -17.65 5.43 -23.00
N THR A 86 -17.22 4.22 -22.63
CA THR A 86 -16.21 4.03 -21.57
C THR A 86 -14.84 4.56 -21.98
N LEU A 87 -14.40 4.34 -23.23
CA LEU A 87 -13.15 4.89 -23.73
C LEU A 87 -13.16 6.42 -23.74
N ALA A 88 -14.27 7.05 -24.11
CA ALA A 88 -14.41 8.50 -24.04
C ALA A 88 -14.25 9.00 -22.59
N ILE A 89 -14.93 8.38 -21.62
CA ILE A 89 -14.82 8.73 -20.20
C ILE A 89 -13.38 8.51 -19.70
N ALA A 90 -12.77 7.37 -20.00
CA ALA A 90 -11.39 7.06 -19.60
C ALA A 90 -10.39 8.06 -20.20
N GLY A 91 -10.57 8.43 -21.46
CA GLY A 91 -9.75 9.43 -22.13
C GLY A 91 -9.86 10.81 -21.48
N LEU A 92 -11.08 11.24 -21.12
CA LEU A 92 -11.31 12.51 -20.40
C LEU A 92 -10.66 12.51 -19.01
N LEU A 93 -10.86 11.44 -18.23
CA LEU A 93 -10.23 11.30 -16.92
C LEU A 93 -8.70 11.30 -17.02
N GLY A 94 -8.15 10.56 -17.97
CA GLY A 94 -6.71 10.52 -18.24
C GLY A 94 -6.15 11.89 -18.64
N TRP A 95 -6.89 12.66 -19.44
CA TRP A 95 -6.50 14.01 -19.81
C TRP A 95 -6.52 14.98 -18.62
N MET A 96 -7.54 14.91 -17.76
CA MET A 96 -7.59 15.71 -16.53
C MET A 96 -6.47 15.34 -15.56
N ALA A 97 -6.15 14.05 -15.42
CA ALA A 97 -5.03 13.60 -14.61
C ALA A 97 -3.69 14.11 -15.17
N TYR A 98 -3.50 14.03 -16.49
CA TYR A 98 -2.31 14.56 -17.15
C TYR A 98 -2.14 16.06 -16.90
N LYS A 99 -3.22 16.85 -16.99
CA LYS A 99 -3.21 18.28 -16.70
C LYS A 99 -2.77 18.57 -15.26
N GLN A 100 -3.34 17.87 -14.28
CA GLN A 100 -2.98 18.07 -12.87
C GLN A 100 -1.50 17.76 -12.60
N VAL A 101 -0.97 16.68 -13.18
CA VAL A 101 0.46 16.33 -13.03
C VAL A 101 1.36 17.34 -13.76
N ALA A 102 0.92 17.84 -14.93
CA ALA A 102 1.66 18.85 -15.68
C ALA A 102 1.70 20.21 -14.95
N GLU A 103 0.60 20.59 -14.28
CA GLU A 103 0.51 21.79 -13.45
C GLU A 103 1.36 21.67 -12.18
N ALA A 104 1.32 20.53 -11.48
CA ALA A 104 2.12 20.31 -10.27
C ALA A 104 3.64 20.32 -10.51
N LYS A 105 4.08 20.23 -11.77
CA LYS A 105 5.49 20.28 -12.16
C LYS A 105 5.98 21.68 -12.57
N ARG A 106 5.08 22.65 -12.73
CA ARG A 106 5.42 24.07 -13.03
C ARG A 106 5.62 24.86 -11.74
#